data_AF-A0A352KHE6-F1
#
_entry.id   AF-A0A352KHE6-F1
#
_cell.length_a   1.000
_cell.length_b   1.000
_cell.length_c   1.000
_cell.angle_alpha   90.00
_cell.angle_beta   90.00
_cell.angle_gamma   90.00
#
_symmetry.space_group_name_H-M   'P 1'
#
loop_
_entity.id
_entity.type
_entity.pdbx_description
1 polymer ?
#
loop_
_entity_poly.entity_id
_entity_poly.type
_entity_poly.pdbx_seq_one_letter_code
_entity_poly.pdbx_strand_id
1 'polypeptide(L)'
;MATGKIHYEIHIKPAKGKWKMAGVMQSRDAAIRHARELSGGGVAVQVTKETHQPNEGNYLSVCIFREGMTNNWSRDPNAGKVDLVEALPCFQPGDLYSFESRQTIARLLRDSLARWRITPLELLHHPGHLERLESTGTVLQAAVQKVAIAQSQAGEGSVA
;
A
#
# COMPACT_ATOMS: atom_id res chain seq x y z
N MET A 1 24.46 -1.20 -16.85
CA MET A 1 23.41 -0.59 -16.01
C MET A 1 22.08 -0.78 -16.73
N ALA A 2 21.22 -1.68 -16.26
CA ALA A 2 19.93 -1.91 -16.91
C ALA A 2 19.03 -0.69 -16.66
N THR A 3 18.84 0.13 -17.69
CA THR A 3 17.87 1.22 -17.68
C THR A 3 16.48 0.60 -17.64
N GLY A 4 15.90 0.48 -16.44
CA GLY A 4 14.52 0.05 -16.28
C GLY A 4 13.61 0.88 -17.19
N LYS A 5 12.65 0.24 -17.86
CA LYS A 5 11.67 0.96 -18.70
C LYS A 5 10.89 1.91 -17.79
N ILE A 6 10.91 3.19 -18.11
CA ILE A 6 10.20 4.24 -17.39
C ILE A 6 9.05 4.70 -18.25
N HIS A 7 7.85 4.74 -17.68
CA HIS A 7 6.70 5.40 -18.29
C HIS A 7 5.94 6.22 -17.25
N TYR A 8 5.11 7.13 -17.72
CA TYR A 8 4.34 8.06 -16.90
C TYR A 8 2.86 7.82 -17.16
N GLU A 9 2.13 7.45 -16.11
CA GLU A 9 0.70 7.19 -16.17
C GLU A 9 -0.08 8.39 -15.66
N ILE A 10 -1.09 8.80 -16.42
CA ILE A 10 -1.95 9.93 -16.11
C ILE A 10 -3.28 9.37 -15.63
N HIS A 11 -3.71 9.82 -14.45
CA HIS A 11 -4.94 9.41 -13.81
C HIS A 11 -5.85 10.61 -13.58
N ILE A 12 -7.15 10.43 -13.80
CA ILE A 12 -8.17 11.44 -13.57
C ILE A 12 -9.22 10.92 -12.59
N LYS A 13 -9.77 11.82 -11.78
CA LYS A 13 -10.86 11.54 -10.85
C LYS A 13 -11.89 12.67 -10.92
N PRO A 14 -13.11 12.41 -11.43
CA PRO A 14 -14.19 13.39 -11.34
C PRO A 14 -14.67 13.56 -9.89
N ALA A 15 -15.29 14.70 -9.59
CA ALA A 15 -15.76 15.05 -8.23
C ALA A 15 -16.57 13.94 -7.53
N LYS A 16 -17.41 13.23 -8.29
CA LYS A 16 -18.16 12.05 -7.81
C LYS A 16 -17.79 10.81 -8.64
N GLY A 17 -16.57 10.30 -8.45
CA GLY A 17 -16.15 9.05 -9.08
C GLY A 17 -14.84 8.47 -8.55
N LYS A 18 -14.43 7.36 -9.16
CA LYS A 18 -13.16 6.67 -8.88
C LYS A 18 -12.06 7.15 -9.82
N TRP A 19 -10.81 6.90 -9.44
CA TRP A 19 -9.66 7.11 -10.31
C TRP A 19 -9.78 6.25 -11.57
N LYS A 20 -9.44 6.85 -12.70
CA LYS A 20 -9.35 6.18 -14.00
C LYS A 20 -8.06 6.59 -14.67
N MET A 21 -7.39 5.64 -15.32
CA MET A 21 -6.25 5.94 -16.17
C MET A 21 -6.74 6.65 -17.44
N ALA A 22 -6.20 7.84 -17.69
CA ALA A 22 -6.48 8.64 -18.89
C ALA A 22 -5.47 8.38 -20.01
N GLY A 23 -4.23 8.01 -19.68
CA GLY A 23 -3.21 7.69 -20.68
C GLY A 23 -1.84 7.38 -20.10
N VAL A 24 -0.92 6.98 -20.98
CA VAL A 24 0.46 6.64 -20.65
C VAL A 24 1.41 7.37 -21.61
N MET A 25 2.49 7.93 -21.09
CA MET A 25 3.47 8.69 -21.87
C MET A 25 4.91 8.32 -21.50
N GLN A 26 5.85 8.48 -22.43
CA GLN A 26 7.28 8.21 -22.23
C GLN A 26 8.04 9.43 -21.67
N SER A 27 7.50 10.63 -21.87
CA SER A 27 8.12 11.88 -21.45
C SER A 27 7.40 12.50 -20.25
N ARG A 28 8.19 12.89 -19.25
CA ARG A 28 7.71 13.53 -18.02
C ARG A 28 6.97 14.83 -18.33
N ASP A 29 7.58 15.70 -19.12
CA ASP A 29 7.04 17.04 -19.38
C ASP A 29 5.78 16.96 -20.25
N ALA A 30 5.74 16.01 -21.19
CA ALA A 30 4.54 15.74 -21.97
C ALA A 30 3.38 15.27 -21.06
N ALA A 31 3.65 14.36 -20.12
CA ALA A 31 2.66 13.84 -19.19
C ALA A 31 2.10 14.94 -18.26
N ILE A 32 2.95 15.83 -17.76
CA ILE A 32 2.53 16.94 -16.89
C ILE A 32 1.70 17.97 -17.67
N ARG A 33 2.11 18.32 -18.90
CA ARG A 33 1.33 19.24 -19.75
C ARG A 33 -0.07 18.67 -20.03
N HIS A 34 -0.13 17.40 -20.41
CA HIS A 34 -1.41 16.76 -20.69
C HIS A 34 -2.28 16.62 -19.43
N ALA A 35 -1.69 16.35 -18.26
CA ALA A 35 -2.42 16.35 -17.01
C ALA A 35 -3.00 17.73 -16.66
N ARG A 36 -2.29 18.83 -16.94
CA ARG A 36 -2.81 20.20 -16.77
C ARG A 36 -3.95 20.52 -17.74
N GLU A 37 -3.89 20.04 -18.98
CA GLU A 37 -4.99 20.21 -19.93
C GLU A 37 -6.27 19.50 -19.45
N LEU A 38 -6.10 18.37 -18.75
CA LEU A 38 -7.19 17.60 -18.16
C LEU A 38 -7.64 18.14 -16.78
N SER A 39 -6.91 19.09 -16.19
CA SER A 39 -7.25 19.67 -14.89
C SER A 39 -8.24 20.82 -15.07
N GLY A 40 -9.45 20.66 -14.53
CA GLY A 40 -10.52 21.64 -14.70
C GLY A 40 -11.90 21.08 -14.36
N GLY A 41 -12.88 21.95 -14.13
CA GLY A 41 -14.29 21.56 -13.99
C GLY A 41 -14.61 20.59 -12.83
N GLY A 42 -13.78 20.54 -11.78
CA GLY A 42 -13.95 19.62 -10.66
C GLY A 42 -13.37 18.21 -10.89
N VAL A 43 -12.46 18.07 -11.86
CA VAL A 43 -11.67 16.85 -12.10
C VAL A 43 -10.29 17.00 -11.48
N ALA A 44 -9.93 16.06 -10.59
CA ALA A 44 -8.59 15.95 -10.05
C ALA A 44 -7.72 15.10 -10.97
N VAL A 45 -6.46 15.47 -11.12
CA VAL A 45 -5.48 14.78 -11.97
C VAL A 45 -4.26 14.36 -11.16
N GLN A 46 -3.65 13.24 -11.56
CA GLN A 46 -2.42 12.72 -10.98
C GLN A 46 -1.53 12.14 -12.09
N VAL A 47 -0.22 12.37 -12.00
CA VAL A 47 0.78 11.69 -12.84
C VAL A 47 1.68 10.84 -11.96
N THR A 48 1.78 9.57 -12.29
CA THR A 48 2.64 8.59 -11.62
C THR A 48 3.75 8.16 -12.56
N LYS A 49 4.99 8.16 -12.08
CA LYS A 49 6.13 7.58 -12.77
C LYS A 49 6.23 6.11 -12.37
N GLU A 50 6.13 5.23 -13.36
CA GLU A 50 6.37 3.80 -13.21
C GLU A 50 7.80 3.49 -13.64
N THR A 51 8.54 2.81 -12.76
CA THR A 51 9.89 2.33 -13.08
C THR A 51 9.93 0.82 -12.94
N HIS A 52 10.14 0.12 -14.05
CA HIS A 52 10.25 -1.33 -14.05
C HIS A 52 11.54 -1.80 -13.35
N GLN A 53 11.40 -2.67 -12.35
CA GLN A 53 12.52 -3.32 -11.67
C GLN A 53 12.74 -4.74 -12.24
N PRO A 54 13.72 -4.93 -13.14
CA PRO A 54 13.86 -6.17 -13.89
C PRO A 54 14.24 -7.40 -13.05
N ASN A 55 14.80 -7.22 -11.85
CA ASN A 55 15.18 -8.33 -10.98
C ASN A 55 14.00 -8.89 -10.16
N GLU A 56 12.97 -8.07 -9.93
CA GLU A 56 11.84 -8.40 -9.05
C GLU A 56 10.53 -8.59 -9.84
N GLY A 57 10.51 -8.25 -11.12
CA GLY A 57 9.29 -8.27 -11.95
C GLY A 57 8.25 -7.21 -11.56
N ASN A 58 8.60 -6.32 -10.62
CA ASN A 58 7.71 -5.32 -10.04
C ASN A 58 7.92 -3.93 -10.66
N TYR A 59 6.93 -3.04 -10.46
CA TYR A 59 7.00 -1.64 -10.82
C TYR A 59 7.08 -0.76 -9.57
N LEU A 60 7.99 0.21 -9.57
CA LEU A 60 8.05 1.27 -8.57
C LEU A 60 7.25 2.48 -9.06
N SER A 61 6.09 2.69 -8.42
CA SER A 61 5.15 3.75 -8.74
C SER A 61 5.40 4.99 -7.85
N VAL A 62 5.75 6.14 -8.44
CA VAL A 62 5.98 7.40 -7.72
C VAL A 62 5.12 8.52 -8.28
N CYS A 63 4.25 9.12 -7.45
CA CYS A 63 3.44 10.28 -7.85
C CYS A 63 4.32 11.52 -8.02
N ILE A 64 4.38 12.09 -9.23
CA ILE A 64 5.23 13.25 -9.55
C ILE A 64 4.45 14.56 -9.75
N PHE A 65 3.16 14.48 -10.02
CA PHE A 65 2.31 15.65 -10.22
C PHE A 65 0.88 15.36 -9.78
N ARG A 66 0.21 16.36 -9.21
CA ARG A 66 -1.17 16.26 -8.74
C ARG A 66 -1.81 17.64 -8.69
N GLU A 67 -3.02 17.77 -9.23
CA GLU A 67 -3.73 19.06 -9.33
C GLU A 67 -5.25 18.83 -9.25
N GLY A 68 -6.01 19.83 -8.78
CA GLY A 68 -7.47 19.74 -8.68
C GLY A 68 -8.00 18.97 -7.45
N MET A 69 -7.13 18.58 -6.53
CA MET A 69 -7.56 18.13 -5.21
C MET A 69 -7.86 19.35 -4.34
N THR A 70 -9.07 19.41 -3.76
CA THR A 70 -9.18 20.15 -2.50
C THR A 70 -8.20 19.48 -1.55
N ASN A 71 -7.33 20.31 -1.01
CA ASN A 71 -6.36 20.06 0.03
C ASN A 71 -7.02 19.59 1.33
N ASN A 72 -7.78 18.50 1.27
CA ASN A 72 -7.96 17.61 2.40
C ASN A 72 -6.72 16.73 2.51
N TRP A 73 -5.56 17.38 2.64
CA TRP A 73 -4.56 16.83 3.53
C TRP A 73 -5.18 17.01 4.91
N SER A 74 -5.92 15.99 5.35
CA SER A 74 -6.27 15.83 6.75
C SER A 74 -4.97 16.12 7.52
N ARG A 75 -4.91 17.28 8.18
CA ARG A 75 -3.83 17.64 9.10
C ARG A 75 -3.98 16.92 10.43
N ASP A 76 -4.63 15.77 10.38
CA ASP A 76 -4.66 14.78 11.42
C ASP A 76 -3.98 13.54 10.81
N PRO A 77 -2.75 13.21 11.24
CA PRO A 77 -2.03 12.00 10.83
C PRO A 77 -2.81 10.71 11.10
N ASN A 78 -3.89 10.76 11.90
CA ASN A 78 -4.72 9.64 12.30
C ASN A 78 -6.20 9.74 11.85
N ALA A 79 -6.68 10.85 11.26
CA ALA A 79 -8.07 10.92 10.83
C ALA A 79 -8.26 10.28 9.45
N GLY A 80 -8.64 9.01 9.44
CA GLY A 80 -9.32 8.40 8.28
C GLY A 80 -8.49 7.49 7.40
N LYS A 81 -7.22 7.25 7.72
CA LYS A 81 -6.64 5.96 7.37
C LYS A 81 -7.15 4.96 8.40
N VAL A 82 -8.18 4.19 8.04
CA VAL A 82 -8.11 2.78 8.41
C VAL A 82 -6.69 2.40 8.01
N ASP A 83 -5.86 1.95 8.94
CA ASP A 83 -4.51 1.49 8.63
C ASP A 83 -4.71 0.27 7.73
N LEU A 84 -4.99 0.55 6.45
CA LEU A 84 -5.27 -0.42 5.43
C LEU A 84 -3.94 -1.09 5.31
N VAL A 85 -3.91 -2.25 5.94
CA VAL A 85 -2.76 -3.08 5.79
C VAL A 85 -2.81 -3.48 4.33
N GLU A 86 -1.98 -2.90 3.47
CA GLU A 86 -1.58 -3.58 2.23
C GLU A 86 -0.91 -4.88 2.70
N ALA A 87 -1.77 -5.85 3.03
CA ALA A 87 -1.39 -7.14 3.51
C ALA A 87 -1.11 -7.92 2.25
N LEU A 88 0.17 -7.99 1.89
CA LEU A 88 0.58 -8.92 0.86
C LEU A 88 0.23 -10.33 1.36
N PRO A 89 -0.54 -11.12 0.59
CA PRO A 89 -0.91 -12.45 1.00
C PRO A 89 0.35 -13.31 1.16
N CYS A 90 0.48 -14.00 2.30
CA CYS A 90 1.40 -15.13 2.41
C CYS A 90 0.77 -16.30 1.64
N PHE A 91 1.49 -16.89 0.68
CA PHE A 91 1.01 -18.04 -0.10
C PHE A 91 1.57 -19.35 0.44
N GLN A 92 2.77 -19.32 1.01
CA GLN A 92 3.44 -20.46 1.60
C GLN A 92 3.87 -20.14 3.05
N PRO A 93 4.05 -21.15 3.92
CA PRO A 93 4.50 -20.93 5.30
C PRO A 93 5.82 -20.16 5.40
N GLY A 94 6.72 -20.31 4.42
CA GLY A 94 7.98 -19.58 4.34
C GLY A 94 7.81 -18.06 4.19
N ASP A 95 6.70 -17.62 3.62
CA ASP A 95 6.43 -16.20 3.37
C ASP A 95 6.22 -15.42 4.67
N LEU A 96 5.90 -16.08 5.79
CA LEU A 96 5.85 -15.45 7.12
C LEU A 96 7.17 -14.78 7.50
N TYR A 97 8.28 -15.27 6.95
CA TYR A 97 9.60 -14.73 7.18
C TYR A 97 10.01 -13.67 6.15
N SER A 98 9.18 -13.36 5.16
CA SER A 98 9.49 -12.32 4.17
C SER A 98 9.55 -10.93 4.83
N PHE A 99 10.17 -9.97 4.14
CA PHE A 99 10.26 -8.60 4.66
C PHE A 99 8.87 -7.97 4.83
N GLU A 100 8.01 -8.20 3.86
CA GLU A 100 6.65 -7.68 3.75
C GLU A 100 5.75 -8.24 4.86
N SER A 101 5.84 -9.53 5.13
CA SER A 101 5.10 -10.19 6.22
C SER A 101 5.55 -9.68 7.58
N ARG A 102 6.86 -9.54 7.80
CA ARG A 102 7.39 -8.99 9.06
C ARG A 102 6.95 -7.54 9.26
N GLN A 103 6.92 -6.73 8.21
CA GLN A 103 6.42 -5.34 8.26
C GLN A 103 4.93 -5.30 8.59
N THR A 104 4.15 -6.23 8.03
CA THR A 104 2.72 -6.38 8.31
C THR A 104 2.47 -6.77 9.77
N ILE A 105 3.18 -7.77 10.29
CA ILE A 105 3.12 -8.18 11.70
C ILE A 105 3.50 -7.01 12.61
N ALA A 106 4.59 -6.30 12.30
CA ALA A 106 5.06 -5.15 13.07
C ALA A 106 4.01 -4.03 13.15
N ARG A 107 3.23 -3.83 12.08
CA ARG A 107 2.17 -2.82 12.03
C ARG A 107 0.92 -3.27 12.78
N LEU A 108 0.46 -4.50 12.56
CA LEU A 108 -0.76 -5.04 13.18
C LEU A 108 -0.62 -5.16 14.69
N LEU A 109 0.56 -5.55 15.16
CA LEU A 109 0.84 -5.82 16.57
C LEU A 109 1.72 -4.74 17.23
N ARG A 110 1.82 -3.55 16.62
CA ARG A 110 2.71 -2.45 17.06
C ARG A 110 2.68 -2.23 18.56
N ASP A 111 1.47 -2.08 19.13
CA ASP A 111 1.32 -1.75 20.55
C ASP A 111 1.75 -2.91 21.46
N SER A 112 1.47 -4.16 21.07
CA SER A 112 1.88 -5.35 21.83
C SER A 112 3.39 -5.57 21.76
N LEU A 113 3.97 -5.49 20.56
CA LEU A 113 5.40 -5.61 20.34
C LEU A 113 6.18 -4.52 21.10
N ALA A 114 5.71 -3.27 21.05
CA ALA A 114 6.31 -2.16 21.79
C ALA A 114 6.20 -2.34 23.30
N ARG A 115 5.05 -2.80 23.80
CA ARG A 115 4.84 -3.07 25.25
C ARG A 115 5.72 -4.20 25.76
N TRP A 116 5.96 -5.23 24.97
CA TRP A 116 6.78 -6.38 25.38
C TRP A 116 8.26 -6.20 25.02
N ARG A 117 8.59 -5.16 24.25
CA ARG A 117 9.93 -4.88 23.71
C ARG A 117 10.49 -6.07 22.92
N ILE A 118 9.64 -6.65 22.08
CA ILE A 118 10.01 -7.76 21.21
C ILE A 118 9.79 -7.39 19.74
N THR A 119 10.48 -8.10 18.86
CA THR A 119 10.39 -8.01 17.41
C THR A 119 9.41 -9.05 16.86
N PRO A 120 8.94 -8.90 15.60
CA PRO A 120 8.11 -9.90 14.95
C PRO A 120 8.72 -11.31 14.92
N LEU A 121 10.03 -11.43 14.71
CA LEU A 121 10.69 -12.74 14.65
C LEU A 121 10.80 -13.40 16.04
N GLU A 122 11.07 -12.62 17.09
CA GLU A 122 11.04 -13.13 18.47
C GLU A 122 9.64 -13.63 18.84
N LEU A 123 8.59 -12.92 18.42
CA LEU A 123 7.21 -13.37 18.59
C LEU A 123 6.95 -14.72 17.88
N LEU A 124 7.44 -14.90 16.65
CA LEU A 124 7.23 -16.11 15.86
C LEU A 124 8.03 -17.32 16.37
N HIS A 125 9.21 -17.10 16.95
CA HIS A 125 10.11 -18.18 17.36
C HIS A 125 10.09 -18.50 18.85
N HIS A 126 9.48 -17.67 19.70
CA HIS A 126 9.43 -17.91 21.14
C HIS A 126 8.02 -18.31 21.60
N PRO A 127 7.80 -19.56 22.06
CA PRO A 127 6.46 -20.05 22.40
C PRO A 127 5.78 -19.21 23.50
N GLY A 128 6.53 -18.77 24.51
CA GLY A 128 5.97 -17.92 25.57
C GLY A 128 5.49 -16.54 25.09
N HIS A 129 5.98 -16.02 23.96
CA HIS A 129 5.47 -14.76 23.40
C HIS A 129 4.18 -15.00 22.61
N LEU A 130 4.06 -16.15 21.96
CA LEU A 130 2.84 -16.57 21.27
C LEU A 130 1.70 -16.82 22.26
N GLU A 131 1.93 -17.59 23.32
CA GLU A 131 0.94 -17.81 24.39
C GLU A 131 0.50 -16.49 25.04
N ARG A 132 1.45 -15.57 25.25
CA ARG A 132 1.15 -14.23 25.74
C ARG A 132 0.25 -13.47 24.77
N LEU A 133 0.47 -13.57 23.46
CA LEU A 133 -0.36 -12.92 22.45
C LEU A 133 -1.78 -13.48 22.44
N GLU A 134 -1.92 -14.79 22.52
CA GLU A 134 -3.23 -15.47 22.58
C GLU A 134 -3.99 -15.11 23.86
N SER A 135 -3.30 -15.01 25.00
CA SER A 135 -3.91 -14.61 26.27
C SER A 135 -4.24 -13.12 26.39
N THR A 136 -3.73 -12.27 25.50
CA THR A 136 -4.01 -10.81 25.50
C THR A 136 -5.43 -10.48 24.98
N GLY A 137 -6.28 -11.50 24.78
CA GLY A 137 -7.69 -11.35 24.42
C GLY A 137 -7.87 -11.20 22.91
N THR A 138 -8.57 -10.14 22.48
CA THR A 138 -9.03 -9.98 21.09
C THR A 138 -7.97 -9.41 20.13
N VAL A 139 -6.75 -9.13 20.61
CA VAL A 139 -5.70 -8.49 19.79
C VAL A 139 -5.38 -9.32 18.54
N LEU A 140 -5.19 -10.64 18.69
CA LEU A 140 -4.91 -11.53 17.57
C LEU A 140 -6.10 -11.58 16.60
N GLN A 141 -7.32 -11.70 17.11
CA GLN A 141 -8.53 -11.72 16.29
C GLN A 141 -8.72 -10.42 15.50
N ALA A 142 -8.45 -9.26 16.12
CA ALA A 142 -8.51 -7.97 15.46
C ALA A 142 -7.45 -7.83 14.37
N ALA A 143 -6.24 -8.37 14.58
CA ALA A 143 -5.19 -8.41 13.56
C ALA A 143 -5.62 -9.27 12.35
N VAL A 144 -6.17 -10.46 12.60
CA VAL A 144 -6.71 -11.35 11.56
C VAL A 144 -7.82 -10.66 10.77
N GLN A 145 -8.76 -9.99 11.44
CA GLN A 145 -9.86 -9.30 10.78
C GLN A 145 -9.36 -8.17 9.85
N LYS A 146 -8.34 -7.40 10.28
CA LYS A 146 -7.74 -6.36 9.44
C LYS A 146 -7.10 -6.94 8.17
N VAL A 147 -6.43 -8.09 8.28
CA VAL A 147 -5.85 -8.78 7.12
C VAL A 147 -6.93 -9.32 6.18
N ALA A 148 -7.99 -9.93 6.72
CA ALA A 148 -9.10 -10.44 5.90
C ALA A 148 -9.80 -9.31 5.11
N ILE A 149 -10.06 -8.17 5.76
CA ILE A 149 -10.61 -6.99 5.09
C ILE A 149 -9.66 -6.50 3.99
N ALA A 150 -8.36 -6.40 4.28
CA ALA A 150 -7.36 -6.01 3.29
C ALA A 150 -7.33 -6.94 2.07
N GLN A 151 -7.34 -8.26 2.31
CA GLN A 151 -7.36 -9.25 1.24
C GLN A 151 -8.63 -9.15 0.38
N SER A 152 -9.80 -8.98 1.00
CA SER A 152 -11.06 -8.80 0.26
C SER A 152 -11.08 -7.54 -0.62
N GLN A 153 -10.39 -6.47 -0.19
CA GLN A 153 -10.33 -5.20 -0.92
C GLN A 153 -9.31 -5.22 -2.06
N ALA A 154 -8.24 -6.01 -1.92
CA ALA A 154 -7.20 -6.17 -2.94
C ALA A 154 -7.70 -6.91 -4.19
N GLY A 155 -8.87 -7.55 -4.12
CA GLY A 155 -9.40 -8.40 -5.18
C GLY A 155 -8.68 -9.74 -5.20
N GLU A 156 -9.44 -10.83 -5.28
CA GLU A 156 -8.92 -12.19 -5.39
C GLU A 156 -7.93 -12.30 -6.57
N GLY A 157 -6.64 -12.34 -6.28
CA GLY A 157 -5.57 -12.57 -7.24
C GLY A 157 -5.28 -14.07 -7.36
N SER A 158 -6.04 -14.74 -8.24
CA SER A 158 -5.69 -16.00 -8.91
C SER A 158 -5.26 -17.19 -8.05
N VAL A 159 -6.24 -18.01 -7.62
CA VAL A 159 -6.01 -19.45 -7.46
C VAL A 159 -5.91 -20.02 -8.88
N ALA A 160 -4.68 -20.31 -9.31
CA ALA A 160 -4.37 -21.18 -10.44
C ALA A 160 -3.38 -22.25 -9.95
#